data_AF-A0A3M7GGS0-F1
#
_entry.id   AF-A0A3M7GGS0-F1
#
_cell.length_a   1.000
_cell.length_b   1.000
_cell.length_c   1.000
_cell.angle_alpha   90.00
_cell.angle_beta   90.00
_cell.angle_gamma   90.00
#
_symmetry.space_group_name_H-M   'P 1'
#
loop_
_entity.id
_entity.type
_entity.pdbx_description
1 polymer ?
#
loop_
_entity_poly.entity_id
_entity_poly.type
_entity_poly.pdbx_seq_one_letter_code
_entity_poly.pdbx_strand_id
1 'polypeptide(L)'
;MDAFKAYAFGTAGYCSLQALPLLLTPKLIVSMLAKDARPITDLEAYLSRSLALALLAFALLVILLTGAIPLTGGIEDHVKGTNSDGLSKDPYAYPTLLVTTGYHALTAFYLYTQVTGRWTFGLGAGLIFSSILFCLGVWVTVFGSEKGRISKTTGADKRTSNFPFGNTESAKSKKKESKEDRKDEAKSERKRKSVARTSSWR
;
A
#
# COMPACT_ATOMS: atom_id res chain seq x y z
N MET A 1 3.63 10.29 -6.49
CA MET A 1 3.54 9.99 -5.04
C MET A 1 3.56 8.48 -4.89
N ASP A 2 4.19 7.95 -3.85
CA ASP A 2 4.11 6.52 -3.53
C ASP A 2 2.65 6.15 -3.27
N ALA A 3 2.10 5.20 -4.03
CA ALA A 3 0.69 4.81 -3.97
C ALA A 3 0.29 4.39 -2.54
N PHE A 4 1.24 3.80 -1.81
CA PHE A 4 1.09 3.47 -0.40
C PHE A 4 0.87 4.71 0.47
N LYS A 5 1.68 5.76 0.30
CA LYS A 5 1.54 7.00 1.09
C LYS A 5 0.20 7.69 0.82
N ALA A 6 -0.23 7.74 -0.44
CA ALA A 6 -1.53 8.31 -0.80
C ALA A 6 -2.69 7.55 -0.14
N TYR A 7 -2.64 6.21 -0.16
CA TYR A 7 -3.61 5.36 0.52
C TYR A 7 -3.59 5.53 2.05
N ALA A 8 -2.41 5.61 2.66
CA ALA A 8 -2.25 5.78 4.10
C ALA A 8 -2.81 7.13 4.57
N PHE A 9 -2.50 8.24 3.87
CA PHE A 9 -3.10 9.55 4.15
C PHE A 9 -4.61 9.56 3.91
N GLY A 10 -5.09 8.86 2.87
CA GLY A 10 -6.53 8.69 2.63
C GLY A 10 -7.23 7.97 3.78
N THR A 11 -6.64 6.89 4.29
CA THR A 11 -7.15 6.15 5.46
C THR A 11 -7.14 7.01 6.72
N ALA A 12 -6.02 7.68 7.01
CA ALA A 12 -5.91 8.55 8.18
C ALA A 12 -6.88 9.73 8.11
N GLY A 13 -7.05 10.34 6.93
CA GLY A 13 -8.02 11.39 6.67
C GLY A 13 -9.46 10.92 6.88
N TYR A 14 -9.81 9.72 6.39
CA TYR A 14 -11.14 9.14 6.59
C TYR A 14 -11.44 8.86 8.06
N CYS A 15 -10.51 8.23 8.79
CA CYS A 15 -10.67 7.97 10.23
C CYS A 15 -10.80 9.29 11.02
N SER A 16 -10.01 10.32 10.67
CA SER A 16 -10.10 11.64 11.31
C SER A 16 -11.43 12.33 11.01
N LEU A 17 -11.92 12.24 9.77
CA LEU A 17 -13.21 12.80 9.36
C LEU A 17 -14.37 12.17 10.12
N GLN A 18 -14.31 10.87 10.45
CA GLN A 18 -15.30 10.19 11.28
C GLN A 18 -15.15 10.54 12.77
N ALA A 19 -13.92 10.69 13.25
CA ALA A 19 -13.65 10.98 14.66
C ALA A 19 -14.14 12.37 15.08
N LEU A 20 -13.99 13.39 14.24
CA LEU A 20 -14.40 14.76 14.57
C LEU A 20 -15.87 14.90 14.99
N PRO A 21 -16.86 14.43 14.20
CA PRO A 21 -18.26 14.52 14.61
C PRO A 21 -18.59 13.59 15.79
N LEU A 22 -17.93 12.44 15.92
CA LEU A 22 -18.11 11.57 17.10
C LEU A 22 -17.59 12.22 18.40
N LEU A 23 -16.52 13.02 18.30
CA LEU A 23 -15.92 13.69 19.44
C LEU A 23 -16.69 14.96 19.84
N LEU A 24 -16.97 15.82 18.86
CA LEU A 24 -17.55 17.15 19.07
C LEU A 24 -19.08 17.11 19.17
N THR A 25 -19.73 16.28 18.36
CA THR A 25 -21.20 16.24 18.22
C THR A 25 -21.75 14.81 18.28
N PRO A 26 -21.48 14.03 19.36
CA PRO A 26 -21.94 12.64 19.47
C PRO A 26 -23.46 12.51 19.35
N LYS A 27 -24.21 13.51 19.86
CA LYS A 27 -25.67 13.57 19.74
C LYS A 27 -26.15 13.57 18.29
N LEU A 28 -25.46 14.28 17.39
CA LEU A 28 -25.83 14.35 15.99
C LEU A 28 -25.69 12.98 15.34
N ILE A 29 -24.54 12.32 15.51
CA ILE A 29 -24.28 11.00 14.90
C ILE A 29 -25.25 9.94 15.43
N VAL A 30 -25.45 9.87 16.75
CA VAL A 30 -26.39 8.92 17.34
C VAL A 30 -27.81 9.17 16.83
N SER A 31 -28.24 10.43 16.71
CA SER A 31 -29.57 10.74 16.17
C SER A 31 -29.75 10.39 14.69
N MET A 32 -28.70 10.48 13.88
CA MET A 32 -28.75 10.08 12.46
C MET A 32 -28.77 8.56 12.27
N LEU A 33 -28.30 7.81 13.27
CA LEU A 33 -28.20 6.35 13.23
C LEU A 33 -29.33 5.65 14.00
N ALA A 34 -29.93 6.34 14.97
CA ALA A 34 -31.05 5.83 15.74
C ALA A 34 -32.28 5.63 14.85
N LYS A 35 -33.00 4.54 15.10
CA LYS A 35 -34.27 4.25 14.42
C LYS A 35 -35.38 5.24 14.83
N ASP A 36 -35.37 5.62 16.11
CA ASP A 36 -36.37 6.49 16.72
C ASP A 36 -35.69 7.71 17.35
N ALA A 37 -36.30 8.88 17.22
CA ALA A 37 -35.79 10.11 17.82
C ALA A 37 -35.88 10.02 19.34
N ARG A 38 -34.72 9.91 20.00
CA ARG A 38 -34.63 9.82 21.46
C ARG A 38 -33.45 10.61 22.03
N PRO A 39 -33.49 10.99 23.33
CA PRO A 39 -32.33 11.57 23.98
C PRO A 39 -31.15 10.59 23.96
N ILE A 40 -29.94 11.15 23.83
CA ILE A 40 -28.69 10.40 23.93
C ILE A 40 -28.47 10.02 25.40
N THR A 41 -28.07 8.78 25.62
CA THR A 41 -27.69 8.29 26.94
C THR A 41 -26.22 8.63 27.23
N ASP A 42 -25.85 8.76 28.51
CA ASP A 42 -24.47 9.03 28.91
C ASP A 42 -23.50 7.95 28.41
N LEU A 43 -23.97 6.70 28.35
CA LEU A 43 -23.21 5.57 27.80
C LEU A 43 -22.89 5.77 26.31
N GLU A 44 -23.86 6.19 25.50
CA GLU A 44 -23.63 6.43 24.07
C GLU A 44 -22.70 7.60 23.82
N ALA A 45 -22.81 8.66 24.63
CA ALA A 45 -21.91 9.80 24.56
C ALA A 45 -20.48 9.40 24.94
N TYR A 46 -20.32 8.58 25.99
CA TYR A 46 -19.04 8.04 26.42
C TYR A 46 -18.42 7.15 25.32
N LEU A 47 -19.16 6.17 24.80
CA LEU A 47 -18.70 5.27 23.74
C LEU A 47 -18.35 6.02 22.46
N SER A 48 -19.15 7.01 22.05
CA SER A 48 -18.87 7.82 20.86
C SER A 48 -17.55 8.58 20.98
N ARG A 49 -17.31 9.23 22.13
CA ARG A 49 -16.06 9.97 22.37
C ARG A 49 -14.86 9.03 22.51
N SER A 50 -15.00 7.91 23.20
CA SER A 50 -13.94 6.91 23.32
C SER A 50 -13.56 6.33 21.96
N LEU A 51 -14.55 6.05 21.11
CA LEU A 51 -14.32 5.59 19.74
C LEU A 51 -13.62 6.66 18.89
N ALA A 52 -14.02 7.93 19.03
CA ALA A 52 -13.36 9.03 18.32
C ALA A 52 -11.88 9.15 18.69
N LEU A 53 -11.54 9.06 19.98
CA LEU A 53 -10.15 9.08 20.44
C LEU A 53 -9.36 7.88 19.90
N ALA A 54 -9.97 6.69 19.86
CA ALA A 54 -9.36 5.51 19.27
C ALA A 54 -9.12 5.66 17.75
N LEU A 55 -10.06 6.25 17.01
CA LEU A 55 -9.92 6.52 15.58
C LEU A 55 -8.83 7.56 15.28
N LEU A 56 -8.69 8.60 16.11
CA LEU A 56 -7.59 9.57 15.99
C LEU A 56 -6.23 8.91 16.28
N ALA A 57 -6.15 8.10 17.34
CA ALA A 57 -4.94 7.35 17.64
C ALA A 57 -4.58 6.38 16.51
N PHE A 58 -5.57 5.68 15.93
CA PHE A 58 -5.37 4.81 14.77
C PHE A 58 -4.89 5.59 13.54
N ALA A 59 -5.47 6.75 13.24
CA ALA A 59 -5.02 7.61 12.15
C ALA A 59 -3.56 8.08 12.34
N LEU A 60 -3.18 8.47 13.56
CA LEU A 60 -1.80 8.86 13.90
C LEU A 60 -0.83 7.68 13.75
N LEU A 61 -1.22 6.49 14.20
CA LEU A 61 -0.42 5.27 14.03
C LEU A 61 -0.19 4.96 12.54
N VAL A 62 -1.23 5.06 11.71
CA VAL A 62 -1.09 4.86 10.26
C VAL A 62 -0.07 5.83 9.66
N ILE A 63 -0.12 7.11 10.02
CA ILE A 63 0.84 8.12 9.54
C ILE A 63 2.26 7.82 10.04
N LEU A 64 2.41 7.43 11.30
CA LEU A 64 3.70 7.11 11.91
C LEU A 64 4.37 5.90 11.24
N LEU A 65 3.61 4.83 11.00
CA LEU A 65 4.10 3.61 10.35
C LEU A 65 4.33 3.78 8.84
N THR A 66 3.87 4.89 8.25
CA THR A 66 4.10 5.24 6.84
C THR A 66 5.50 5.83 6.59
N GLY A 67 6.27 6.13 7.64
CA GLY A 67 7.59 6.76 7.51
C GLY A 67 7.52 8.22 7.03
N ALA A 68 6.35 8.87 7.16
CA ALA A 68 6.17 10.28 6.82
C ALA A 68 6.74 11.21 7.90
N ILE A 69 6.82 10.74 9.14
CA ILE A 69 7.42 11.45 10.27
C ILE A 69 8.78 10.80 10.55
N PRO A 70 9.90 11.51 10.36
CA PRO A 70 11.22 10.95 10.67
C PRO A 70 11.31 10.70 12.18
N LEU A 71 11.66 9.46 12.56
CA LEU A 71 11.89 9.11 13.96
C LEU A 71 13.24 9.70 14.37
N THR A 72 13.23 10.92 14.92
CA THR A 72 14.45 11.59 15.38
C THR A 72 14.99 10.89 16.63
N GLY A 73 15.94 9.99 16.45
CA GLY A 73 16.75 9.41 17.52
C GLY A 73 17.04 7.92 17.34
N GLY A 74 18.26 7.59 16.88
CA GLY A 74 18.95 6.30 17.03
C GLY A 74 18.33 5.03 16.42
N ILE A 75 17.01 4.99 16.18
CA ILE A 75 16.27 3.83 15.67
C ILE A 75 16.44 3.68 14.15
N GLU A 76 16.83 4.76 13.45
CA GLU A 76 17.11 4.71 12.01
C GLU A 76 18.19 3.69 11.64
N ASP A 77 19.18 3.45 12.51
CA ASP A 77 20.27 2.49 12.27
C ASP A 77 19.82 1.03 12.38
N HIS A 78 18.78 0.74 13.17
CA HIS A 78 18.23 -0.62 13.31
C HIS A 78 17.18 -0.98 12.24
N VAL A 79 16.69 0.01 11.50
CA VAL A 79 15.61 -0.14 10.51
C VAL A 79 16.11 -0.04 9.06
N LYS A 80 17.33 0.47 8.83
CA LYS A 80 17.97 0.52 7.50
C LYS A 80 18.47 -0.87 7.06
N GLY A 81 17.54 -1.77 6.73
CA GLY A 81 17.81 -2.84 5.77
C GLY A 81 18.10 -2.20 4.41
N THR A 82 19.37 -1.87 4.16
CA THR A 82 19.80 -1.27 2.89
C THR A 82 19.65 -2.31 1.79
N ASN A 83 18.66 -2.16 0.91
CA ASN A 83 18.74 -2.78 -0.41
C ASN A 83 19.82 -2.04 -1.22
N SER A 84 20.39 -2.70 -2.22
CA SER A 84 21.51 -2.25 -3.07
C SER A 84 21.32 -0.91 -3.82
N ASP A 85 20.20 -0.23 -3.59
CA ASP A 85 19.69 0.89 -4.37
C ASP A 85 19.47 2.16 -3.50
N GLY A 86 19.97 2.18 -2.25
CA GLY A 86 20.09 3.39 -1.44
C GLY A 86 18.79 4.01 -0.91
N LEU A 87 17.66 3.31 -0.99
CA LEU A 87 16.36 3.77 -0.49
C LEU A 87 15.89 2.93 0.70
N SER A 88 15.60 3.57 1.84
CA SER A 88 15.06 2.93 3.05
C SER A 88 13.79 2.14 2.70
N LYS A 89 13.80 0.83 2.99
CA LYS A 89 12.60 -0.01 2.97
C LYS A 89 11.90 0.20 4.32
N ASP A 90 10.84 0.99 4.35
CA ASP A 90 10.02 1.16 5.56
C ASP A 90 9.45 -0.22 5.95
N PRO A 91 9.95 -0.87 7.02
CA PRO A 91 9.62 -2.28 7.33
C PRO A 91 8.15 -2.44 7.72
N TYR A 92 7.54 -1.36 8.22
CA TYR A 92 6.16 -1.34 8.68
C TYR A 92 5.15 -0.94 7.60
N ALA A 93 5.59 -0.52 6.41
CA ALA A 93 4.68 -0.08 5.36
C ALA A 93 3.72 -1.21 4.90
N TYR A 94 4.28 -2.38 4.58
CA TYR A 94 3.51 -3.54 4.13
C TYR A 94 2.54 -4.11 5.19
N PRO A 95 2.94 -4.36 6.45
CA PRO A 95 2.00 -4.83 7.46
C PRO A 95 0.93 -3.77 7.79
N THR A 96 1.28 -2.48 7.79
CA THR A 96 0.29 -1.39 8.00
C THR A 96 -0.76 -1.42 6.89
N LEU A 97 -0.33 -1.53 5.63
CA LEU A 97 -1.22 -1.65 4.49
C LEU A 97 -2.19 -2.83 4.62
N LEU A 98 -1.71 -4.01 5.04
CA LEU A 98 -2.56 -5.18 5.24
C LEU A 98 -3.58 -4.97 6.35
N VAL A 99 -3.15 -4.44 7.50
CA VAL A 99 -4.02 -4.19 8.66
C VAL A 99 -5.09 -3.16 8.32
N THR A 100 -4.74 -2.04 7.70
CA THR A 100 -5.72 -1.01 7.32
C THR A 100 -6.65 -1.49 6.21
N THR A 101 -6.17 -2.30 5.26
CA THR A 101 -7.02 -2.90 4.23
C THR A 101 -8.02 -3.87 4.85
N GLY A 102 -7.58 -4.70 5.80
CA GLY A 102 -8.44 -5.60 6.57
C GLY A 102 -9.48 -4.84 7.41
N TYR A 103 -9.08 -3.73 8.04
CA TYR A 103 -10.00 -2.84 8.75
C TYR A 103 -11.12 -2.36 7.83
N HIS A 104 -10.78 -1.77 6.67
CA HIS A 104 -11.79 -1.28 5.72
C HIS A 104 -12.66 -2.40 5.15
N ALA A 105 -12.12 -3.61 4.96
CA ALA A 105 -12.88 -4.78 4.55
C ALA A 105 -13.95 -5.17 5.58
N LEU A 106 -13.55 -5.27 6.85
CA LEU A 106 -14.45 -5.62 7.96
C LEU A 106 -15.50 -4.53 8.19
N THR A 107 -15.11 -3.25 8.11
CA THR A 107 -16.03 -2.12 8.21
C THR A 107 -17.03 -2.13 7.06
N ALA A 108 -16.58 -2.33 5.82
CA ALA A 108 -17.47 -2.41 4.66
C ALA A 108 -18.44 -3.60 4.78
N PHE A 109 -17.95 -4.78 5.20
CA PHE A 109 -18.79 -5.95 5.43
C PHE A 109 -19.86 -5.68 6.51
N TYR A 110 -19.48 -5.10 7.65
CA TYR A 110 -20.43 -4.75 8.70
C TYR A 110 -21.45 -3.70 8.23
N LEU A 111 -21.02 -2.66 7.52
CA LEU A 111 -21.94 -1.64 7.02
C LEU A 111 -22.89 -2.20 5.95
N TYR A 112 -22.42 -3.14 5.13
CA TYR A 112 -23.26 -3.85 4.18
C TYR A 112 -24.39 -4.60 4.89
N THR A 113 -24.10 -5.37 5.96
CA THR A 113 -25.16 -6.08 6.70
C THR A 113 -26.15 -5.11 7.33
N GLN A 114 -25.70 -3.96 7.84
CA GLN A 114 -26.60 -2.95 8.41
C GLN A 114 -27.48 -2.25 7.35
N VAL A 115 -26.90 -1.94 6.19
CA VAL A 115 -27.61 -1.32 5.05
C VAL A 115 -28.73 -2.23 4.53
N THR A 116 -28.52 -3.55 4.51
CA THR A 116 -29.56 -4.49 4.05
C THR A 116 -30.80 -4.50 4.95
N GLY A 117 -30.65 -4.20 6.25
CA GLY A 117 -31.79 -4.11 7.18
C GLY A 117 -32.39 -2.70 7.27
N ARG A 118 -31.59 -1.65 7.11
CA ARG A 118 -32.02 -0.25 7.18
C ARG A 118 -31.08 0.67 6.42
N TRP A 119 -31.65 1.47 5.52
CA TRP A 119 -30.88 2.51 4.85
C TRP A 119 -30.86 3.80 5.66
N THR A 120 -29.67 4.34 5.88
CA THR A 120 -29.46 5.71 6.33
C THR A 120 -28.29 6.29 5.55
N PHE A 121 -28.26 7.62 5.39
CA PHE A 121 -27.15 8.29 4.72
C PHE A 121 -25.80 7.96 5.36
N GLY A 122 -25.73 7.91 6.69
CA GLY A 122 -24.49 7.59 7.42
C GLY A 122 -23.98 6.18 7.13
N LEU A 123 -24.86 5.17 7.13
CA LEU A 123 -24.49 3.79 6.81
C LEU A 123 -24.08 3.63 5.35
N GLY A 124 -24.83 4.24 4.42
CA GLY A 124 -24.56 4.19 2.99
C GLY A 124 -23.25 4.87 2.61
N ALA A 125 -23.04 6.10 3.08
CA ALA A 125 -21.79 6.83 2.85
C ALA A 125 -20.59 6.08 3.46
N GLY A 126 -20.74 5.58 4.70
CA GLY A 126 -19.70 4.78 5.34
C GLY A 126 -19.30 3.55 4.53
N LEU A 127 -20.28 2.82 3.98
CA LEU A 127 -20.07 1.65 3.14
C LEU A 127 -19.29 2.02 1.87
N ILE A 128 -19.69 3.08 1.18
CA ILE A 128 -19.04 3.53 -0.08
C ILE A 128 -17.59 3.89 0.18
N PHE A 129 -17.31 4.77 1.15
CA PHE A 129 -15.93 5.19 1.44
C PHE A 129 -15.06 4.03 1.92
N SER A 130 -15.57 3.17 2.81
CA SER A 130 -14.82 1.99 3.28
C SER A 130 -14.54 1.01 2.14
N SER A 131 -15.50 0.82 1.22
CA SER A 131 -15.32 -0.05 0.05
C SER A 131 -14.29 0.51 -0.93
N ILE A 132 -14.30 1.83 -1.18
CA ILE A 132 -13.29 2.49 -2.01
C ILE A 132 -11.89 2.30 -1.40
N LEU A 133 -11.74 2.56 -0.10
CA LEU A 133 -10.45 2.39 0.58
C LEU A 133 -10.03 0.92 0.61
N PHE A 134 -10.95 -0.03 0.77
CA PHE A 134 -10.63 -1.45 0.63
C PHE A 134 -10.11 -1.79 -0.78
N CYS A 135 -10.82 -1.38 -1.83
CA CYS A 135 -10.40 -1.60 -3.22
C CYS A 135 -9.03 -0.95 -3.52
N LEU A 136 -8.79 0.26 -3.03
CA LEU A 136 -7.50 0.94 -3.15
C LEU A 136 -6.41 0.22 -2.34
N GLY A 137 -6.72 -0.28 -1.16
CA GLY A 137 -5.80 -1.08 -0.34
C GLY A 137 -5.39 -2.36 -1.06
N VAL A 138 -6.35 -3.11 -1.61
CA VAL A 138 -6.10 -4.28 -2.46
C VAL A 138 -5.29 -3.91 -3.70
N TRP A 139 -5.59 -2.78 -4.34
CA TRP A 139 -4.81 -2.30 -5.48
C TRP A 139 -3.35 -2.02 -5.08
N VAL A 140 -3.12 -1.37 -3.95
CA VAL A 140 -1.77 -1.05 -3.47
C VAL A 140 -1.03 -2.31 -3.02
N THR A 141 -1.70 -3.31 -2.43
CA THR A 141 -1.04 -4.57 -2.05
C THR A 141 -0.61 -5.36 -3.27
N VAL A 142 -1.42 -5.37 -4.34
CA VAL A 142 -1.15 -6.11 -5.57
C VAL A 142 -0.16 -5.36 -6.48
N PHE A 143 -0.32 -4.05 -6.64
CA PHE A 143 0.41 -3.26 -7.65
C PHE A 143 1.36 -2.22 -7.06
N GLY A 144 1.17 -1.81 -5.80
CA GLY A 144 1.94 -0.75 -5.15
C GLY A 144 3.19 -1.23 -4.42
N SER A 145 3.32 -2.53 -4.12
CA SER A 145 4.34 -3.04 -3.20
C SER A 145 5.78 -3.09 -3.75
N GLU A 146 6.05 -2.70 -5.00
CA GLU A 146 7.39 -2.92 -5.53
C GLU A 146 7.92 -1.76 -6.42
N LYS A 147 9.17 -1.32 -6.20
CA LYS A 147 9.96 -0.43 -7.09
C LYS A 147 10.94 -1.24 -7.97
N GLY A 148 10.82 -1.12 -9.30
CA GLY A 148 11.25 -2.11 -10.32
C GLY A 148 12.52 -2.90 -10.01
N ARG A 149 12.44 -4.24 -9.89
CA ARG A 149 13.63 -5.09 -9.72
C ARG A 149 14.03 -5.71 -11.05
N ILE A 150 14.80 -4.95 -11.81
CA ILE A 150 15.40 -5.43 -13.06
C ILE A 150 16.56 -6.36 -12.71
N SER A 151 16.59 -7.54 -13.33
CA SER A 151 17.67 -8.49 -13.16
C SER A 151 18.97 -7.94 -13.75
N LYS A 152 19.99 -7.69 -12.92
CA LYS A 152 21.33 -7.28 -13.37
C LYS A 152 21.98 -8.26 -14.36
N THR A 153 21.61 -9.55 -14.31
CA THR A 153 22.22 -10.62 -15.12
C THR A 153 21.51 -10.86 -16.46
N THR A 154 20.24 -10.47 -16.58
CA THR A 154 19.41 -10.81 -17.74
C THR A 154 18.68 -9.61 -18.34
N GLY A 155 18.73 -8.42 -17.73
CA GLY A 155 17.95 -7.25 -18.15
C GLY A 155 16.42 -7.43 -18.06
N ALA A 156 15.96 -8.65 -17.83
CA ALA A 156 14.56 -8.99 -17.67
C ALA A 156 14.00 -8.38 -16.39
N ASP A 157 12.83 -7.76 -16.52
CA ASP A 157 12.02 -7.38 -15.39
C ASP A 157 11.56 -8.65 -14.67
N LYS A 158 12.06 -8.86 -13.45
CA LYS A 158 11.73 -10.06 -12.64
C LYS A 158 10.25 -10.11 -12.23
N ARG A 159 9.48 -9.07 -12.53
CA ARG A 159 8.07 -8.91 -12.16
C ARG A 159 7.07 -9.48 -13.12
N THR A 160 7.49 -9.74 -14.36
CA THR A 160 6.62 -10.37 -15.34
C THR A 160 6.17 -11.78 -14.91
N SER A 161 6.66 -12.33 -13.80
CA SER A 161 6.29 -13.68 -13.33
C SER A 161 5.48 -13.75 -12.04
N ASN A 162 5.00 -12.64 -11.46
CA ASN A 162 4.33 -12.68 -10.16
C ASN A 162 2.82 -12.40 -10.17
N PHE A 163 2.16 -12.93 -9.14
CA PHE A 163 0.72 -12.88 -8.87
C PHE A 163 0.11 -11.47 -8.99
N PRO A 164 -1.14 -11.33 -9.50
CA PRO A 164 -2.05 -12.38 -9.94
C PRO A 164 -1.90 -12.79 -11.41
N PHE A 165 -1.10 -12.07 -12.21
CA PHE A 165 -0.97 -12.31 -13.65
C PHE A 165 0.48 -12.57 -14.03
N GLY A 166 0.94 -13.80 -13.79
CA GLY A 166 2.26 -14.25 -14.23
C GLY A 166 2.35 -14.36 -15.75
N ASN A 167 3.09 -13.45 -16.38
CA ASN A 167 3.46 -13.48 -17.78
C ASN A 167 4.86 -14.12 -17.98
N THR A 168 4.90 -15.45 -17.90
CA THR A 168 6.14 -16.24 -18.10
C THR A 168 6.74 -16.09 -19.50
N GLU A 169 5.95 -15.72 -20.51
CA GLU A 169 6.41 -15.60 -21.89
C GLU A 169 7.28 -14.36 -22.12
N SER A 170 6.90 -13.20 -21.56
CA SER A 170 7.76 -12.00 -21.62
C SER A 170 9.08 -12.16 -20.86
N ALA A 171 9.09 -12.93 -19.77
CA ALA A 171 10.34 -13.23 -19.05
C ALA A 171 11.28 -14.12 -19.88
N LYS A 172 10.73 -15.12 -20.58
CA LYS A 172 11.50 -16.03 -21.45
C LYS A 172 12.07 -15.30 -22.65
N SER A 173 11.31 -14.43 -23.32
CA SER A 173 11.77 -13.68 -24.50
C SER A 173 12.95 -12.77 -24.16
N LYS A 174 12.84 -11.95 -23.10
CA LYS A 174 13.93 -11.09 -22.61
C LYS A 174 15.17 -11.88 -22.19
N LYS A 175 14.99 -13.05 -21.57
CA LYS A 175 16.11 -13.93 -21.20
C LYS A 175 16.81 -14.49 -22.44
N LYS A 176 16.06 -14.82 -23.50
CA LYS A 176 16.61 -15.30 -24.77
C LYS A 176 17.40 -14.20 -25.48
N GLU A 177 16.84 -13.00 -25.59
CA GLU A 177 17.49 -11.81 -26.14
C GLU A 177 18.83 -11.53 -25.43
N SER A 178 18.84 -11.51 -24.09
CA SER A 178 20.09 -11.32 -23.31
C SER A 178 21.17 -12.40 -23.50
N LYS A 179 20.80 -13.58 -24.00
CA LYS A 179 21.76 -14.65 -24.33
C LYS A 179 22.30 -14.50 -25.75
N GLU A 180 21.49 -13.95 -26.65
CA GLU A 180 21.86 -13.71 -28.05
C GLU A 180 22.84 -12.54 -28.12
N ASP A 181 22.55 -11.43 -27.44
CA ASP A 181 23.47 -10.28 -27.30
C ASP A 181 24.85 -10.70 -26.79
N ARG A 182 24.89 -11.54 -25.74
CA ARG A 182 26.14 -12.07 -25.16
C ARG A 182 26.92 -12.95 -26.14
N LYS A 183 26.24 -13.69 -27.01
CA LYS A 183 26.91 -14.50 -28.04
C LYS A 183 27.52 -13.62 -29.12
N ASP A 184 26.80 -12.58 -29.54
CA ASP A 184 27.27 -11.65 -30.56
C ASP A 184 28.44 -10.80 -30.07
N GLU A 185 28.40 -10.33 -28.82
CA GLU A 185 29.54 -9.69 -28.16
C GLU A 185 30.77 -10.60 -28.15
N ALA A 186 30.63 -11.85 -27.69
CA ALA A 186 31.74 -12.80 -27.66
C ALA A 186 32.30 -13.13 -29.05
N LYS A 187 31.45 -13.17 -30.08
CA LYS A 187 31.85 -13.39 -31.47
C LYS A 187 32.59 -12.17 -32.03
N SER A 188 32.13 -10.96 -31.72
CA SER A 188 32.79 -9.71 -32.11
C SER A 188 34.16 -9.57 -31.45
N GLU A 189 34.29 -9.95 -30.18
CA GLU A 189 35.55 -9.91 -29.43
C GLU A 189 36.54 -10.93 -29.98
N ARG A 190 36.09 -12.15 -30.31
CA ARG A 190 36.92 -13.15 -31.00
C ARG A 190 37.43 -12.65 -32.35
N LYS A 191 36.59 -11.99 -33.15
CA LYS A 191 37.01 -11.37 -34.42
C LYS A 191 38.04 -10.26 -34.20
N ARG A 192 37.84 -9.38 -33.21
CA ARG A 192 38.82 -8.33 -32.87
C ARG A 192 40.17 -8.92 -32.47
N LYS A 193 40.15 -9.95 -31.61
CA LYS A 193 41.38 -10.65 -31.18
C LYS A 193 42.07 -11.38 -32.33
N SER A 194 41.33 -11.99 -33.26
CA SER A 194 41.94 -12.64 -34.43
C SER A 194 42.59 -11.64 -35.38
N VAL A 195 41.94 -10.50 -35.64
CA VAL A 195 42.49 -9.44 -36.48
C VAL A 195 43.74 -8.81 -35.85
N ALA A 196 43.71 -8.53 -34.54
CA ALA A 196 44.87 -8.03 -33.81
C ALA A 196 46.06 -9.02 -33.81
N ARG A 197 45.78 -10.33 -33.75
CA ARG A 197 46.82 -11.37 -33.86
C ARG A 197 47.44 -11.43 -35.25
N THR A 198 46.65 -11.22 -36.31
CA THR A 198 47.16 -11.20 -37.69
C THR A 198 47.92 -9.92 -38.03
N SER A 199 47.62 -8.79 -37.38
CA SER A 199 48.35 -7.54 -37.58
C SER A 199 49.65 -7.46 -36.80
N SER A 200 49.85 -8.26 -35.75
CA SER A 200 51.10 -8.30 -34.98
C SER A 200 52.18 -9.21 -35.59
N TRP A 201 51.89 -9.85 -36.72
CA TRP A 201 52.79 -10.74 -37.48
C TRP A 201 53.26 -10.13 -38.80
N ARG A 202 52.94 -8.85 -39.05
CA ARG A 202 53.47 -8.05 -40.16
C ARG A 202 54.44 -7.00 -39.65
#